data_AF-A0A0F9G4E9-F1
#
_entry.id   AF-A0A0F9G4E9-F1
#
_cell.length_a   1.000
_cell.length_b   1.000
_cell.length_c   1.000
_cell.angle_alpha   90.00
_cell.angle_beta   90.00
_cell.angle_gamma   90.00
#
_symmetry.space_group_name_H-M   'P 1'
#
loop_
_entity.id
_entity.type
_entity.pdbx_description
1 polymer ?
#
loop_
_entity_poly.entity_id
_entity_poly.type
_entity_poly.pdbx_seq_one_letter_code
_entity_poly.pdbx_strand_id
1 'polypeptide(L)'
;MDNELEIELNFTDITMAETDGVFKEVESIMLSEYPHSKKWVIRTEATIESKFGMGIMILNCFHDRNIYILEYEPSIGDVFYNPDVQSLTRWSQENGWNIPQPQESLIKSNREFWKHFYDTLIIDSDYFDKTYGKRIQIEGIDE
;
A
#
# COMPACT_ATOMS: atom_id res chain seq x y z
N MET A 1 27.56 7.88 -5.66
CA MET A 1 27.36 6.56 -6.29
C MET A 1 26.32 5.90 -5.44
N ASP A 2 25.09 5.97 -5.94
CA ASP A 2 23.86 5.77 -5.19
C ASP A 2 23.79 4.34 -4.65
N ASN A 3 23.86 4.20 -3.33
CA ASN A 3 23.30 3.04 -2.67
C ASN A 3 21.79 3.24 -2.68
N GLU A 4 21.14 3.07 -3.84
CA GLU A 4 19.72 2.78 -3.84
C GLU A 4 19.54 1.55 -2.95
N LEU A 5 18.73 1.70 -1.92
CA LEU A 5 18.32 0.61 -1.07
C LEU A 5 17.66 -0.42 -1.99
N GLU A 6 18.33 -1.55 -2.21
CA GLU A 6 17.73 -2.72 -2.86
C GLU A 6 16.57 -3.15 -1.96
N ILE A 7 15.35 -2.87 -2.43
CA ILE A 7 14.11 -3.25 -1.78
C ILE A 7 13.36 -4.10 -2.78
N GLU A 8 13.03 -5.32 -2.36
CA GLU A 8 12.24 -6.25 -3.16
C GLU A 8 10.84 -6.37 -2.56
N LEU A 9 9.82 -6.35 -3.41
CA LEU A 9 8.43 -6.53 -3.03
C LEU A 9 7.89 -7.77 -3.74
N ASN A 10 7.49 -8.78 -2.97
CA ASN A 10 6.98 -10.04 -3.48
C ASN A 10 5.54 -10.28 -3.02
N PHE A 11 4.74 -10.95 -3.85
CA PHE A 11 3.34 -11.26 -3.54
C PHE A 11 3.09 -12.77 -3.52
N THR A 12 2.23 -13.23 -2.61
CA THR A 12 1.83 -14.65 -2.56
C THR A 12 0.71 -15.00 -3.52
N ASP A 13 -0.16 -14.04 -3.87
CA ASP A 13 -1.20 -14.25 -4.88
C ASP A 13 -0.57 -14.33 -6.27
N ILE A 14 -0.95 -15.37 -7.03
CA ILE A 14 -0.33 -15.66 -8.33
C ILE A 14 -0.60 -14.56 -9.36
N THR A 15 -1.78 -13.95 -9.36
CA THR A 15 -2.11 -12.88 -10.31
C THR A 15 -1.28 -11.64 -10.01
N MET A 16 -1.09 -11.30 -8.73
CA MET A 16 -0.20 -10.22 -8.33
C MET A 16 1.26 -10.54 -8.66
N ALA A 17 1.72 -11.77 -8.39
CA ALA A 17 3.11 -12.16 -8.63
C ALA A 17 3.48 -12.21 -10.13
N GLU A 18 2.62 -12.74 -10.99
CA GLU A 18 2.90 -12.87 -12.42
C GLU A 18 2.90 -11.54 -13.18
N THR A 19 2.26 -10.51 -12.62
CA THR A 19 2.11 -9.18 -13.24
C THR A 19 2.95 -8.11 -12.55
N ASP A 20 3.78 -8.49 -11.58
CA ASP A 20 4.43 -7.57 -10.62
C ASP A 20 3.42 -6.61 -9.94
N GLY A 21 2.16 -7.02 -9.93
CA GLY A 21 0.96 -6.31 -9.52
C GLY A 21 0.69 -5.02 -10.28
N VAL A 22 1.09 -4.88 -11.55
CA VAL A 22 0.66 -3.77 -12.41
C VAL A 22 -0.86 -3.78 -12.56
N PHE A 23 -1.55 -2.72 -12.09
CA PHE A 23 -3.03 -2.70 -12.00
C PHE A 23 -3.73 -3.07 -13.30
N LYS A 24 -3.27 -2.54 -14.44
CA LYS A 24 -3.89 -2.81 -15.75
C LYS A 24 -3.77 -4.28 -16.18
N GLU A 25 -2.68 -4.93 -15.82
CA GLU A 25 -2.43 -6.33 -16.16
C GLU A 25 -3.26 -7.23 -15.25
N VAL A 26 -3.27 -6.95 -13.95
CA VAL A 26 -4.17 -7.58 -12.97
C VAL A 26 -5.63 -7.44 -13.42
N GLU A 27 -6.08 -6.23 -13.76
CA GLU A 27 -7.43 -5.96 -14.24
C GLU A 27 -7.76 -6.78 -15.51
N SER A 28 -6.82 -6.86 -16.45
CA SER A 28 -6.98 -7.65 -17.66
C SER A 28 -7.17 -9.14 -17.36
N ILE A 29 -6.38 -9.72 -16.44
CA ILE A 29 -6.52 -11.11 -16.02
C ILE A 29 -7.87 -11.33 -15.33
N MET A 30 -8.21 -10.48 -14.36
CA MET A 30 -9.47 -10.61 -13.60
C MET A 30 -10.71 -10.50 -14.49
N LEU A 31 -10.70 -9.61 -15.49
CA LEU A 31 -11.80 -9.48 -16.45
C LEU A 31 -11.86 -10.65 -17.45
N SER A 32 -10.73 -11.29 -17.74
CA SER A 32 -10.67 -12.49 -18.59
C SER A 32 -11.21 -13.72 -17.87
N GLU A 33 -10.82 -13.94 -16.62
CA GLU A 33 -11.26 -15.08 -15.82
C GLU A 33 -12.69 -14.93 -15.29
N TYR A 34 -13.08 -13.70 -14.93
CA TYR A 34 -14.39 -13.39 -14.35
C TYR A 34 -15.15 -12.35 -15.19
N PRO A 35 -15.50 -12.65 -16.46
CA PRO A 35 -16.02 -11.67 -17.41
C PRO A 35 -17.37 -11.06 -17.03
N HIS A 36 -18.09 -11.69 -16.10
CA HIS A 36 -19.36 -11.19 -15.58
C HIS A 36 -19.23 -10.45 -14.24
N SER A 37 -18.05 -10.50 -13.60
CA SER A 37 -17.79 -9.81 -12.34
C SER A 37 -17.02 -8.52 -12.58
N LYS A 38 -17.71 -7.38 -12.52
CA LYS A 38 -17.08 -6.06 -12.58
C LYS A 38 -16.41 -5.64 -11.27
N LYS A 39 -16.59 -6.45 -10.22
CA LYS A 39 -16.04 -6.19 -8.89
C LYS A 39 -15.27 -7.40 -8.43
N TRP A 40 -14.03 -7.17 -8.04
CA TRP A 40 -13.15 -8.20 -7.52
C TRP A 40 -12.27 -7.60 -6.43
N VAL A 41 -11.76 -8.49 -5.60
CA VAL A 41 -10.75 -8.20 -4.58
C VAL A 41 -9.76 -9.34 -4.61
N ILE A 42 -8.48 -9.00 -4.62
CA ILE A 42 -7.39 -9.96 -4.45
C ILE A 42 -6.86 -9.77 -3.04
N ARG A 43 -6.79 -10.87 -2.28
CA ARG A 43 -6.12 -10.88 -0.99
C ARG A 43 -4.74 -11.50 -1.17
N THR A 44 -3.69 -10.78 -0.79
CA THR A 44 -2.31 -11.25 -0.94
C THR A 44 -1.49 -10.89 0.29
N GLU A 45 -0.50 -11.72 0.61
CA GLU A 45 0.60 -11.32 1.47
C GLU A 45 1.67 -10.67 0.60
N ALA A 46 2.12 -9.50 1.04
CA ALA A 46 3.18 -8.72 0.43
C ALA A 46 4.39 -8.74 1.36
N THR A 47 5.49 -9.30 0.87
CA THR A 47 6.77 -9.38 1.58
C THR A 47 7.71 -8.33 1.04
N ILE A 48 8.18 -7.45 1.92
CA ILE A 48 9.13 -6.39 1.60
C ILE A 48 10.47 -6.74 2.22
N GLU A 49 11.43 -7.10 1.37
CA GLU A 49 12.78 -7.43 1.79
C GLU A 49 13.70 -6.23 1.57
N SER A 50 14.47 -5.90 2.60
CA SER A 50 15.49 -4.85 2.53
C SER A 50 16.69 -5.23 3.40
N LYS A 51 17.76 -4.43 3.32
CA LYS A 51 18.92 -4.59 4.22
C LYS A 51 18.59 -4.45 5.72
N PHE A 52 17.43 -3.88 6.06
CA PHE A 52 17.00 -3.66 7.44
C PHE A 52 16.21 -4.84 8.01
N GLY A 53 15.77 -5.77 7.16
CA GLY A 53 14.94 -6.90 7.54
C GLY A 53 13.81 -7.12 6.54
N MET A 54 12.85 -7.94 6.97
CA MET A 54 11.69 -8.33 6.18
C MET A 54 10.43 -7.80 6.85
N GLY A 55 9.64 -7.03 6.12
CA GLY A 55 8.31 -6.59 6.52
C GLY A 55 7.26 -7.42 5.81
N ILE A 56 6.18 -7.77 6.50
CA ILE A 56 5.07 -8.56 5.95
C ILE A 56 3.77 -7.76 6.09
N MET A 57 3.03 -7.62 4.99
CA MET A 57 1.72 -6.99 4.98
C MET A 57 0.68 -7.91 4.36
N ILE A 58 -0.48 -8.05 5.01
CA ILE A 58 -1.64 -8.69 4.39
C ILE A 58 -2.48 -7.58 3.75
N LEU A 59 -2.69 -7.68 2.44
CA LEU A 59 -3.35 -6.67 1.63
C LEU A 59 -4.67 -7.19 1.03
N ASN A 60 -5.64 -6.29 0.90
CA ASN A 60 -6.75 -6.44 -0.04
C ASN A 60 -6.62 -5.39 -1.16
N CYS A 61 -6.48 -5.85 -2.39
CA CYS A 61 -6.38 -5.02 -3.60
C CYS A 61 -7.69 -5.09 -4.37
N PHE A 62 -8.39 -3.95 -4.50
CA PHE A 62 -9.73 -3.87 -5.08
C PHE A 62 -9.72 -3.42 -6.54
N HIS A 63 -10.76 -3.82 -7.27
CA HIS A 63 -11.00 -3.45 -8.67
C HIS A 63 -11.04 -1.94 -8.96
N ASP A 64 -11.20 -1.10 -7.93
CA ASP A 64 -11.26 0.36 -8.03
C ASP A 64 -9.93 1.03 -7.66
N ARG A 65 -8.84 0.25 -7.68
CA ARG A 65 -7.45 0.65 -7.37
C ARG A 65 -7.17 0.87 -5.89
N ASN A 66 -8.14 0.67 -5.00
CA ASN A 66 -7.89 0.81 -3.57
C ASN A 66 -7.13 -0.39 -3.01
N ILE A 67 -6.13 -0.11 -2.18
CA ILE A 67 -5.39 -1.11 -1.41
C ILE A 67 -5.63 -0.88 0.07
N TYR A 68 -6.04 -1.94 0.77
CA TYR A 68 -6.20 -1.92 2.21
C TYR A 68 -5.19 -2.82 2.91
N ILE A 69 -4.43 -2.25 3.85
CA ILE A 69 -3.50 -3.00 4.71
C ILE A 69 -4.33 -3.56 5.88
N LEU A 70 -4.45 -4.88 5.92
CA LEU A 70 -5.19 -5.60 6.94
C LEU A 70 -4.30 -5.90 8.14
N GLU A 71 -3.14 -6.48 7.90
CA GLU A 71 -2.18 -6.87 8.92
C GLU A 71 -0.80 -6.36 8.51
N TYR A 72 0.02 -6.05 9.50
CA TYR A 72 1.37 -5.55 9.26
C TYR A 72 2.33 -6.00 10.35
N GLU A 73 3.37 -6.72 9.94
CA GLU A 73 4.52 -7.09 10.75
C GLU A 73 5.74 -6.31 10.24
N PRO A 74 6.23 -5.30 10.98
CA PRO A 74 7.26 -4.40 10.48
C PRO A 74 8.65 -5.03 10.46
N SER A 75 9.45 -4.71 9.44
CA SER A 75 10.89 -5.00 9.41
C SER A 75 11.64 -4.25 10.50
N ILE A 76 11.15 -3.06 10.86
CA ILE A 76 11.71 -2.19 11.89
C ILE A 76 10.60 -1.52 12.72
N GLY A 77 10.75 -1.51 14.05
CA GLY A 77 9.78 -0.92 14.97
C GLY A 77 9.88 0.62 15.15
N ASP A 78 10.53 1.34 14.23
CA ASP A 78 10.69 2.79 14.30
C ASP A 78 9.42 3.50 13.78
N VAL A 79 8.94 4.46 14.57
CA VAL A 79 7.71 5.24 14.31
C VAL A 79 7.91 6.29 13.24
N PHE A 80 9.11 6.85 13.11
CA PHE A 80 9.42 7.96 12.20
C PHE A 80 10.05 7.51 10.89
N TYR A 81 10.59 6.28 10.85
CA TYR A 81 11.18 5.73 9.65
C TYR A 81 10.78 4.27 9.46
N ASN A 82 9.98 4.02 8.42
CA ASN A 82 9.56 2.68 8.06
C ASN A 82 9.67 2.48 6.54
N PRO A 83 10.69 1.74 6.07
CA PRO A 83 10.91 1.53 4.65
C PRO A 83 9.80 0.68 4.02
N ASP A 84 9.13 -0.18 4.80
CA ASP A 84 8.11 -1.09 4.27
C ASP A 84 6.90 -0.30 3.75
N VAL A 85 6.34 0.58 4.60
CA VAL A 85 5.15 1.38 4.23
C VAL A 85 5.47 2.35 3.09
N GLN A 86 6.66 2.95 3.11
CA GLN A 86 7.15 3.82 2.04
C GLN A 86 7.27 3.07 0.71
N SER A 87 7.82 1.86 0.74
CA SER A 87 8.03 1.05 -0.45
C SER A 87 6.70 0.56 -1.03
N LEU A 88 5.77 0.11 -0.20
CA LEU A 88 4.42 -0.25 -0.67
C LEU A 88 3.73 0.95 -1.32
N THR A 89 3.85 2.13 -0.72
CA THR A 89 3.22 3.35 -1.25
C THR A 89 3.80 3.73 -2.60
N ARG A 90 5.13 3.74 -2.71
CA ARG A 90 5.83 4.03 -3.96
C ARG A 90 5.44 3.02 -5.04
N TRP A 91 5.53 1.73 -4.73
CA TRP A 91 5.14 0.65 -5.64
C TRP A 91 3.68 0.82 -6.08
N SER A 92 2.77 1.14 -5.17
CA SER A 92 1.34 1.34 -5.45
C SER A 92 1.14 2.41 -6.52
N GLN A 93 1.76 3.57 -6.34
CA GLN A 93 1.66 4.70 -7.27
C GLN A 93 2.30 4.38 -8.63
N GLU A 94 3.48 3.76 -8.64
CA GLU A 94 4.18 3.36 -9.87
C GLU A 94 3.37 2.32 -10.68
N ASN A 95 2.59 1.47 -10.00
CA ASN A 95 1.82 0.38 -10.62
C ASN A 95 0.33 0.72 -10.86
N GLY A 96 -0.05 1.99 -10.68
CA GLY A 96 -1.39 2.49 -11.02
C GLY A 96 -2.48 2.23 -9.98
N TRP A 97 -2.09 1.88 -8.76
CA TRP A 97 -2.97 1.76 -7.61
C TRP A 97 -3.08 3.10 -6.84
N ASN A 98 -4.10 3.23 -5.99
CA ASN A 98 -4.24 4.37 -5.09
C ASN A 98 -3.30 4.23 -3.89
N ILE A 99 -3.08 5.31 -3.14
CA ILE A 99 -2.27 5.26 -1.93
C ILE A 99 -2.88 4.24 -0.94
N PRO A 100 -2.08 3.31 -0.37
CA PRO A 100 -2.58 2.30 0.55
C PRO A 100 -3.23 2.88 1.80
N GLN A 101 -4.22 2.16 2.33
CA GLN A 101 -4.98 2.55 3.52
C GLN A 101 -4.94 1.46 4.58
N PRO A 102 -4.40 1.71 5.80
CA PRO A 102 -4.55 0.75 6.88
C PRO A 102 -5.99 0.65 7.34
N GLN A 103 -6.44 -0.56 7.63
CA GLN A 103 -7.76 -0.76 8.22
C GLN A 103 -7.84 -0.17 9.63
N GLU A 104 -9.05 0.17 10.06
CA GLU A 104 -9.28 0.88 11.33
C GLU A 104 -8.74 0.12 12.56
N SER A 105 -8.81 -1.21 12.59
CA SER A 105 -8.24 -2.01 13.69
C SER A 105 -6.72 -1.86 13.80
N LEU A 106 -6.03 -1.82 12.65
CA LEU A 106 -4.58 -1.62 12.57
C LEU A 106 -4.18 -0.21 12.98
N ILE A 107 -4.98 0.79 12.59
CA ILE A 107 -4.81 2.17 13.07
C ILE A 107 -4.95 2.24 14.60
N LYS A 108 -5.96 1.56 15.15
CA LYS A 108 -6.23 1.58 16.60
C LYS A 108 -5.15 0.87 17.42
N SER A 109 -4.47 -0.13 16.86
CA SER A 109 -3.40 -0.84 17.58
C SER A 109 -2.13 0.00 17.72
N ASN A 110 -1.84 0.89 16.77
CA ASN A 110 -0.70 1.81 16.85
C ASN A 110 -0.99 3.16 16.18
N ARG A 111 -1.82 3.97 16.85
CA ARG A 111 -2.32 5.24 16.29
C ARG A 111 -1.21 6.23 15.95
N GLU A 112 -0.19 6.34 16.79
CA GLU A 112 0.90 7.30 16.60
C GLU A 112 1.69 7.00 15.32
N PHE A 113 2.06 5.73 15.12
CA PHE A 113 2.69 5.24 13.90
C PHE A 113 1.88 5.60 12.66
N TRP A 114 0.62 5.14 12.58
CA TRP A 114 -0.19 5.38 11.37
C TRP A 114 -0.51 6.86 11.16
N LYS A 115 -0.67 7.63 12.24
CA LYS A 115 -0.88 9.06 12.11
C LYS A 115 0.35 9.76 11.52
N HIS A 116 1.56 9.35 11.89
CA HIS A 116 2.78 9.91 11.30
C HIS A 116 2.83 9.71 9.77
N PHE A 117 2.56 8.49 9.29
CA PHE A 117 2.52 8.19 7.85
C PHE A 117 1.35 8.88 7.13
N TYR A 118 0.24 9.10 7.83
CA TYR A 118 -0.85 9.93 7.33
C TYR A 118 -0.42 11.41 7.24
N ASP A 119 0.15 12.00 8.28
CA ASP A 119 0.53 13.42 8.26
C ASP A 119 1.59 13.72 7.17
N THR A 120 2.36 12.71 6.75
CA THR A 120 3.39 12.79 5.70
C THR A 120 2.91 12.34 4.31
N LEU A 121 1.61 12.09 4.12
CA LEU A 121 0.98 11.66 2.86
C LEU A 121 1.49 10.31 2.32
N ILE A 122 2.16 9.51 3.14
CA ILE A 122 2.60 8.17 2.76
C ILE A 122 1.41 7.21 2.73
N ILE A 123 0.43 7.37 3.61
CA ILE A 123 -0.82 6.60 3.55
C ILE A 123 -2.05 7.49 3.43
N ASP A 124 -3.13 6.91 2.95
CA ASP A 124 -4.47 7.46 3.06
C ASP A 124 -5.24 6.82 4.21
N SER A 125 -6.25 7.51 4.72
CA SER A 125 -7.06 6.97 5.81
C SER A 125 -8.39 7.71 5.97
N ASP A 126 -9.48 7.02 5.60
CA ASP A 126 -10.84 7.47 5.92
C ASP A 126 -11.06 7.71 7.42
N TYR A 127 -10.39 6.93 8.28
CA TYR A 127 -10.50 7.07 9.73
C TYR A 127 -9.92 8.41 10.21
N PHE A 128 -8.72 8.76 9.74
CA PHE A 128 -8.11 10.04 10.12
C PHE A 128 -8.80 11.22 9.45
N ASP A 129 -9.24 11.10 8.20
CA ASP A 129 -10.03 12.13 7.52
C ASP A 129 -11.32 12.45 8.29
N LYS A 130 -12.03 11.42 8.79
CA LYS A 130 -13.23 11.62 9.62
C LYS A 130 -12.90 12.22 10.99
N THR A 131 -11.72 11.92 11.54
CA THR A 131 -11.33 12.35 12.89
C THR A 131 -10.75 13.77 12.91
N TYR A 132 -10.01 14.15 11.88
CA TYR A 132 -9.22 15.39 11.83
C TYR A 132 -9.63 16.33 10.70
N GLY A 133 -10.55 15.92 9.83
CA GLY A 133 -10.87 16.61 8.58
C GLY A 133 -10.00 16.11 7.43
N LYS A 134 -10.47 16.28 6.19
CA LYS A 134 -9.70 15.91 5.00
C LYS A 134 -8.44 16.77 4.88
N ARG A 135 -7.30 16.14 4.62
CA ARG A 135 -6.06 16.87 4.27
C ARG A 135 -6.31 17.67 3.00
N ILE A 136 -6.01 18.97 3.02
CA ILE A 136 -6.00 19.81 1.83
C ILE A 136 -4.73 19.44 1.06
N GLN A 137 -4.87 18.79 -0.10
CA GLN A 137 -3.77 18.76 -1.07
C GLN A 137 -3.56 20.20 -1.53
N ILE A 138 -2.42 20.78 -1.20
CA ILE A 138 -1.98 22.01 -1.86
C ILE A 138 -1.56 21.58 -3.26
N GLU A 139 -2.48 21.69 -4.22
CA GLU A 139 -2.11 21.64 -5.63
C GLU A 139 -1.06 22.72 -5.90
N GLY A 140 -0.07 22.38 -6.72
CA GLY A 140 1.22 23.05 -6.84
C GLY A 140 1.18 24.57 -6.84
N ILE A 141 2.16 25.16 -6.15
CA ILE A 141 2.66 26.47 -6.53
C ILE A 141 3.28 26.26 -7.91
N ASP A 142 2.57 26.65 -8.96
CA ASP A 142 3.15 26.87 -10.27
C ASP A 142 4.26 27.93 -10.11
N GLU A 143 5.52 27.52 -10.23
CA GLU A 143 6.66 28.41 -10.54
C GLU A 143 6.94 28.41 -12.04
#